data_AF-A0A7V9EJP8-F1
#
_entry.id   AF-A0A7V9EJP8-F1
#
_cell.length_a   1.000
_cell.length_b   1.000
_cell.length_c   1.000
_cell.angle_alpha   90.00
_cell.angle_beta   90.00
_cell.angle_gamma   90.00
#
_symmetry.space_group_name_H-M   'P 1'
#
loop_
_entity.id
_entity.type
_entity.pdbx_description
1 polymer ?
#
loop_
_entity_poly.entity_id
_entity_poly.type
_entity_poly.pdbx_seq_one_letter_code
_entity_poly.pdbx_strand_id
1 'polypeptide(L)'
;MKSVRLDPEVENQLGRAAEIAGVSESEFIREAIRRQADQVLGESLEARLADVVGTVRSTGGRARRAHDHFRDLLKKETQQRQP
;
A
#
# COMPACT_ATOMS: atom_id res chain seq x y z
N MET A 1 6.71 -10.15 27.83
CA MET A 1 7.40 -8.93 27.39
C MET A 1 8.64 -9.37 26.62
N LYS A 2 8.78 -8.98 25.35
CA LYS A 2 10.02 -9.22 24.58
C LYS A 2 10.90 -7.99 24.74
N SER A 3 12.19 -8.19 24.98
CA SER A 3 13.19 -7.11 25.04
C SER A 3 14.07 -7.22 23.80
N VAL A 4 14.31 -6.09 23.15
CA VAL A 4 15.15 -5.98 21.95
C VAL A 4 16.22 -4.95 22.27
N ARG A 5 17.49 -5.31 22.02
CA ARG A 5 18.58 -4.35 22.13
C ARG A 5 18.62 -3.52 20.86
N LEU A 6 18.63 -2.21 21.02
CA LEU A 6 18.80 -1.26 19.93
C LEU A 6 20.24 -0.75 19.97
N ASP A 7 20.79 -0.50 18.79
CA ASP A 7 22.05 0.22 18.69
C ASP A 7 21.82 1.68 19.12
N PRO A 8 22.84 2.37 19.67
CA PRO A 8 22.69 3.71 20.25
C PRO A 8 22.10 4.75 19.28
N GLU A 9 22.39 4.61 17.98
CA GLU A 9 21.82 5.48 16.95
C GLU A 9 20.30 5.29 16.81
N VAL A 10 19.84 4.03 16.83
CA VAL A 10 18.42 3.69 16.71
C VAL A 10 17.66 4.10 17.97
N GLU A 11 18.27 3.98 19.14
CA GLU A 11 17.70 4.44 20.41
C GLU A 11 17.48 5.97 20.40
N ASN A 12 18.45 6.74 19.89
CA ASN A 12 18.31 8.18 19.72
C ASN A 12 17.22 8.55 18.70
N GLN A 13 17.17 7.85 17.55
CA GLN A 13 16.13 8.06 16.55
C GLN A 13 14.73 7.74 17.11
N LEU A 14 14.60 6.67 17.91
CA LEU A 14 13.36 6.30 18.57
C LEU A 14 12.88 7.38 19.53
N GLY A 15 13.75 7.88 20.41
CA GLY A 15 13.42 8.95 21.35
C GLY A 15 12.90 10.19 20.62
N ARG A 16 13.64 10.65 19.60
CA ARG A 16 13.23 11.81 18.79
C ARG A 16 11.92 11.59 18.05
N ALA A 17 11.71 10.41 17.49
CA ALA A 17 10.48 10.10 16.76
C ALA A 17 9.27 10.02 17.68
N ALA A 18 9.43 9.46 18.88
CA ALA A 18 8.39 9.41 19.91
C ALA A 18 8.02 10.81 20.42
N GLU A 19 9.03 11.66 20.66
CA GLU A 19 8.82 13.08 21.04
C GLU A 19 8.03 13.83 19.96
N ILE A 20 8.43 13.74 18.70
CA ILE A 20 7.74 14.39 17.57
C ILE A 20 6.29 13.89 17.43
N ALA A 21 6.07 12.60 17.67
CA ALA A 21 4.75 11.98 17.61
C ALA A 21 3.88 12.24 18.85
N GLY A 22 4.46 12.77 19.94
CA GLY A 22 3.75 13.04 21.20
C GLY A 22 3.31 11.78 21.95
N VAL A 23 4.01 10.65 21.77
CA VAL A 23 3.70 9.35 22.38
C VAL A 23 4.91 8.79 23.13
N SER A 24 4.69 7.75 23.94
CA SER A 24 5.81 7.05 24.58
C SER A 24 6.61 6.22 23.56
N GLU A 25 7.91 6.01 23.79
CA GLU A 25 8.75 5.14 22.93
C GLU A 25 8.17 3.73 22.78
N SER A 26 7.63 3.16 23.87
CA SER A 26 7.00 1.85 23.85
C SER A 26 5.71 1.80 23.01
N GLU A 27 4.98 2.90 22.92
CA GLU A 27 3.81 3.02 22.04
C GLU A 27 4.25 3.18 20.58
N PHE A 28 5.26 4.02 20.35
CA PHE A 28 5.86 4.19 19.03
C PHE A 28 6.39 2.86 18.46
N ILE A 29 7.13 2.08 19.26
CA ILE A 29 7.60 0.73 18.87
C ILE A 29 6.41 -0.18 18.52
N ARG A 30 5.36 -0.18 19.35
CA ARG A 30 4.19 -1.03 19.12
C ARG A 30 3.49 -0.70 17.81
N GLU A 31 3.37 0.59 17.49
CA GLU A 31 2.78 1.03 16.23
C GLU A 31 3.66 0.69 15.03
N ALA A 32 4.97 0.94 15.14
CA ALA A 32 5.93 0.60 14.08
C ALA A 32 5.94 -0.90 13.77
N ILE A 33 5.95 -1.76 14.79
CA ILE A 33 5.88 -3.21 14.62
C ILE A 33 4.56 -3.61 13.97
N ARG A 34 3.42 -3.05 14.42
CA ARG A 34 2.11 -3.37 13.84
C ARG A 34 2.06 -3.01 12.36
N ARG A 35 2.45 -1.79 12.01
CA ARG A 35 2.49 -1.32 10.63
C ARG A 35 3.40 -2.19 9.75
N GLN A 36 4.58 -2.55 10.24
CA GLN A 36 5.50 -3.40 9.51
C GLN A 36 4.97 -4.82 9.38
N ALA A 37 4.36 -5.36 10.44
CA ALA A 37 3.72 -6.66 10.41
C ALA A 37 2.56 -6.67 9.42
N ASP A 38 1.71 -5.65 9.40
CA ASP A 38 0.61 -5.53 8.43
C ASP A 38 1.13 -5.41 6.99
N GLN A 39 2.28 -4.77 6.78
CA GLN A 39 2.90 -4.70 5.47
C GLN A 39 3.47 -6.06 5.01
N VAL A 40 4.04 -6.84 5.94
CA VAL A 40 4.69 -8.13 5.64
C VAL A 40 3.67 -9.28 5.59
N LEU A 41 2.72 -9.27 6.51
CA LEU A 41 1.64 -10.26 6.65
C LEU A 41 0.41 -9.89 5.83
N GLY A 42 0.31 -8.63 5.38
CA GLY A 42 -0.75 -8.18 4.51
C GLY A 42 -0.86 -9.08 3.29
N GLU A 43 -2.07 -9.57 3.06
CA GLU A 43 -2.42 -10.39 1.91
C GLU A 43 -1.81 -9.81 0.63
N SER A 44 -1.22 -10.69 -0.19
CA SER A 44 -0.73 -10.31 -1.51
C SER A 44 -1.82 -9.55 -2.26
N LEU A 45 -1.44 -8.62 -3.16
CA LEU A 45 -2.42 -7.93 -4.00
C LEU A 45 -3.37 -8.92 -4.70
N GLU A 46 -2.86 -10.11 -5.04
CA GLU A 46 -3.63 -11.24 -5.55
C GLU A 46 -4.70 -11.75 -4.56
N ALA A 47 -4.36 -11.97 -3.29
CA ALA A 47 -5.32 -12.36 -2.27
C ALA A 47 -6.36 -11.26 -1.99
N ARG A 48 -5.94 -9.99 -1.92
CA ARG A 48 -6.85 -8.84 -1.75
C ARG A 48 -7.81 -8.63 -2.94
N LEU A 49 -7.40 -9.07 -4.13
CA LEU A 49 -8.19 -8.97 -5.34
C LEU A 49 -8.87 -10.30 -5.71
N ALA A 50 -8.65 -11.39 -4.98
CA ALA A 50 -9.18 -12.71 -5.32
C ALA A 50 -10.71 -12.71 -5.44
N ASP A 51 -11.40 -11.97 -4.55
CA ASP A 51 -12.86 -11.83 -4.59
C ASP A 51 -13.38 -10.93 -5.73
N VAL A 52 -12.48 -10.18 -6.38
CA VAL A 52 -12.79 -9.28 -7.51
C VAL A 52 -12.36 -9.93 -8.83
N VAL A 53 -11.25 -10.66 -8.83
CA VAL A 53 -10.63 -11.36 -9.95
C VAL A 53 -11.37 -12.68 -10.19
N GLY A 54 -12.54 -12.56 -10.80
CA GLY A 54 -13.40 -13.70 -11.13
C GLY A 54 -14.88 -13.33 -11.18
N THR A 55 -15.25 -12.27 -10.45
CA THR A 55 -16.65 -11.82 -10.30
C THR A 55 -17.18 -11.11 -11.55
N VAL A 56 -16.30 -10.52 -12.37
CA VAL A 56 -16.72 -9.86 -13.62
C VAL A 56 -16.57 -10.79 -14.82
N ARG A 57 -17.48 -11.76 -14.96
CA ARG A 57 -17.77 -12.37 -16.27
C ARG A 57 -18.75 -11.48 -17.02
N SER A 58 -18.23 -10.43 -17.64
CA SER A 58 -19.03 -9.60 -18.54
C SER A 58 -19.09 -10.24 -19.94
N THR A 59 -20.18 -10.95 -20.23
CA THR A 59 -20.61 -11.29 -21.59
C THR A 59 -21.58 -10.21 -22.09
N GLY A 60 -21.11 -8.98 -22.30
CA GLY A 60 -22.03 -7.89 -22.67
C GLY A 60 -21.35 -6.69 -23.33
N GLY A 61 -21.79 -6.36 -24.54
CA GLY A 61 -21.17 -5.36 -25.43
C GLY A 61 -21.04 -3.94 -24.88
N ARG A 62 -21.71 -3.53 -23.79
CA ARG A 62 -21.50 -2.20 -23.18
C ARG A 62 -20.17 -2.10 -22.44
N ALA A 63 -19.76 -3.15 -21.71
CA ALA A 63 -18.48 -3.15 -21.00
C ALA A 63 -17.29 -3.21 -21.97
N ARG A 64 -17.39 -4.00 -23.04
CA ARG A 64 -16.38 -4.01 -24.13
C ARG A 64 -16.27 -2.64 -24.79
N ARG A 65 -17.40 -2.01 -25.16
CA ARG A 65 -17.38 -0.66 -25.74
C ARG A 65 -16.79 0.38 -24.81
N ALA A 66 -17.08 0.32 -23.50
CA ALA A 66 -16.48 1.22 -22.53
C ALA A 66 -14.96 1.02 -22.41
N HIS A 67 -14.50 -0.23 -22.43
CA HIS A 67 -13.07 -0.56 -22.43
C HIS A 67 -12.36 -0.03 -23.68
N ASP A 68 -12.94 -0.25 -24.87
CA ASP A 68 -12.36 0.22 -26.14
C ASP A 68 -12.28 1.76 -26.17
N HIS A 69 -13.33 2.44 -25.72
CA HIS A 69 -13.35 3.91 -25.66
C HIS A 69 -12.33 4.46 -24.67
N PHE A 70 -12.18 3.83 -23.51
CA PHE A 70 -11.17 4.20 -22.51
C PHE A 70 -9.76 3.98 -23.05
N ARG A 71 -9.52 2.87 -23.75
CA ARG A 71 -8.24 2.57 -24.39
C ARG A 71 -7.87 3.61 -25.44
N ASP A 72 -8.84 4.07 -26.23
CA ASP A 72 -8.60 5.10 -27.26
C ASP A 72 -8.33 6.48 -26.64
N LEU A 73 -8.95 6.81 -25.52
CA LEU A 73 -8.62 8.03 -24.77
C LEU A 73 -7.19 7.98 -24.23
N LEU A 74 -6.78 6.86 -23.64
CA LEU A 74 -5.41 6.69 -23.13
C LEU A 74 -4.35 6.80 -24.23
N LYS A 75 -4.60 6.20 -25.42
CA LYS A 75 -3.69 6.31 -26.57
C LYS A 75 -3.53 7.75 -27.06
N LYS A 76 -4.62 8.52 -27.06
CA LYS A 76 -4.58 9.95 -27.44
C LYS A 76 -3.75 10.76 -26.45
N GLU A 77 -3.90 10.52 -25.15
CA GLU A 77 -3.08 11.20 -24.14
C GLU A 77 -1.60 10.79 -24.20
N THR A 78 -1.28 9.54 -24.51
CA THR A 78 0.12 9.11 -24.66
C THR A 78 0.78 9.71 -25.89
N GLN A 79 0.05 9.86 -27.00
CA GLN A 79 0.54 10.51 -28.22
C GLN A 79 0.70 12.03 -28.07
N GLN A 80 -0.11 12.69 -27.24
CA GLN A 80 0.04 14.12 -26.93
C GLN A 80 1.19 14.42 -25.95
N ARG A 81 1.74 13.39 -25.29
CA ARG A 81 2.83 13.51 -24.32
C ARG A 81 4.20 13.06 -24.86
N GLN A 82 4.30 12.63 -26.11
CA GLN A 82 5.58 12.43 -26.80
C GLN A 82 5.82 13.62 -27.75
N PRO A 83 6.97 14.31 -27.65
CA PRO A 83 7.29 15.47 -28.50
C PRO A 83 7.48 15.09 -29.97
#